data_AF-A0AA41V3R7-F1
#
_entry.id   AF-A0AA41V3R7-F1
#
_cell.length_a   1.000
_cell.length_b   1.000
_cell.length_c   1.000
_cell.angle_alpha   90.00
_cell.angle_beta   90.00
_cell.angle_gamma   90.00
#
_symmetry.space_group_name_H-M   'P 1'
#
loop_
_entity.id
_entity.type
_entity.pdbx_description
1 polymer ?
#
loop_
_entity_poly.entity_id
_entity_poly.type
_entity_poly.pdbx_seq_one_letter_code
_entity_poly.pdbx_strand_id
1 'polypeptide(L)' 'MILAPWCDEAEVERDVKARTKGEMGACKTICTPFDQPELSEGTLCFASGKPAKKWTYWGRSY' A
#
# COMPACT_ATOMS: atom_id res chain seq x y z
N MET A 1 -3.16 -0.86 11.16
CA MET A 1 -3.53 -1.03 9.73
C MET A 1 -3.94 0.32 9.20
N ILE A 2 -3.62 0.66 7.95
CA ILE A 2 -4.00 1.92 7.28
C ILE A 2 -4.58 1.62 5.90
N LEU A 3 -5.53 2.42 5.43
CA LEU A 3 -5.98 2.40 4.04
C LEU A 3 -5.19 3.47 3.28
N ALA A 4 -4.54 3.10 2.18
CA ALA A 4 -3.70 4.03 1.42
C ALA A 4 -3.84 3.83 -0.10
N PRO A 5 -3.69 4.91 -0.89
CA PRO A 5 -3.70 4.82 -2.34
C PRO A 5 -2.43 4.11 -2.83
N TRP A 6 -2.59 3.08 -3.65
CA TRP A 6 -1.53 2.15 -4.03
C TRP A 6 -1.39 1.99 -5.55
N CYS A 7 -0.16 1.95 -6.06
CA CYS A 7 0.13 1.77 -7.50
C CYS A 7 0.03 0.33 -8.02
N ASP A 8 -0.19 -0.64 -7.12
CA ASP A 8 -0.29 -2.07 -7.45
C ASP A 8 0.95 -2.68 -8.13
N GLU A 9 2.12 -2.38 -7.60
CA GLU A 9 3.39 -2.90 -8.12
C GLU A 9 4.15 -3.70 -7.05
N ALA A 10 4.54 -4.93 -7.39
CA ALA A 10 5.22 -5.84 -6.47
C ALA A 10 6.58 -5.30 -5.98
N GLU A 11 7.32 -4.59 -6.82
CA GLU A 11 8.62 -4.00 -6.45
C GLU A 11 8.47 -2.93 -5.38
N VAL A 12 7.43 -2.09 -5.48
CA VAL A 12 7.13 -1.08 -4.46
C VAL A 12 6.72 -1.75 -3.15
N GLU A 13 5.97 -2.87 -3.18
CA GLU A 13 5.63 -3.61 -1.96
C GLU A 13 6.88 -4.21 -1.30
N ARG A 14 7.80 -4.77 -2.11
CA ARG A 14 9.08 -5.29 -1.60
C ARG A 14 9.91 -4.20 -0.94
N ASP A 15 9.96 -3.02 -1.54
CA ASP A 15 10.66 -1.87 -0.99
C ASP A 15 10.00 -1.35 0.31
N VAL A 16 8.67 -1.26 0.38
CA VAL A 16 7.95 -0.94 1.64
C VAL A 16 8.27 -1.98 2.72
N LYS A 17 8.25 -3.27 2.40
CA LYS A 17 8.62 -4.35 3.33
C LYS A 17 10.05 -4.19 3.84
N ALA A 18 11.00 -3.87 2.96
CA ALA A 18 12.40 -3.68 3.34
C ALA A 18 12.59 -2.47 4.26
N ARG A 19 12.01 -1.31 3.91
CA ARG A 19 12.11 -0.05 4.67
C ARG A 19 11.44 -0.10 6.04
N THR A 20 10.40 -0.93 6.20
CA THR A 20 9.59 -0.99 7.43
C THR A 20 9.89 -2.20 8.32
N LYS A 21 10.84 -3.06 7.91
CA LYS A 21 11.24 -4.25 8.67
C LYS A 21 11.82 -3.85 10.03
N GLY A 22 11.22 -4.35 11.10
CA GLY A 22 11.67 -4.16 12.47
C GLY A 22 11.21 -5.30 13.38
N GLU A 23 11.28 -5.11 14.70
CA GLU A 23 10.94 -6.15 15.69
C GLU A 23 9.50 -6.66 15.56
N MET A 24 8.57 -5.79 15.17
CA MET A 24 7.15 -6.14 14.95
C MET A 24 6.84 -6.64 13.52
N GLY A 25 7.83 -7.17 12.81
CA GLY A 25 7.67 -7.62 11.41
C GLY A 25 7.78 -6.48 10.39
N ALA A 26 7.37 -6.74 9.14
CA ALA A 26 7.39 -5.77 8.04
C ALA A 26 5.97 -5.39 7.61
N CYS A 27 5.79 -4.14 7.18
CA CYS A 27 4.52 -3.69 6.61
C CYS A 27 4.32 -4.31 5.23
N LYS A 28 3.12 -4.84 4.96
CA LYS A 28 2.73 -5.43 3.68
C LYS A 28 1.28 -5.12 3.34
N THR A 29 0.88 -5.39 2.11
CA THR A 29 -0.53 -5.40 1.71
C THR A 29 -1.28 -6.49 2.47
N ILE A 30 -2.49 -6.16 2.93
CA ILE A 30 -3.40 -7.10 3.60
C ILE A 30 -4.50 -7.50 2.61
N CYS A 31 -5.23 -6.51 2.10
CA CYS A 31 -6.23 -6.70 1.06
C CYS A 31 -6.56 -5.37 0.37
N THR A 32 -7.08 -5.44 -0.84
CA THR A 32 -7.77 -4.33 -1.51
C THR A 32 -9.27 -4.56 -1.31
N PRO A 33 -10.02 -3.65 -0.67
CA PRO A 33 -11.46 -3.81 -0.49
C PRO A 33 -12.19 -3.93 -1.83
N PHE A 34 -13.30 -4.67 -1.89
CA PHE A 34 -14.13 -4.69 -3.11
C PHE A 34 -14.90 -3.38 -3.28
N ASP A 35 -15.51 -2.89 -2.20
CA ASP A 35 -16.16 -1.58 -2.16
C ASP A 35 -15.13 -0.53 -1.73
N GLN A 36 -14.79 0.36 -2.65
CA GLN A 36 -13.75 1.36 -2.48
C GLN A 36 -14.29 2.73 -2.87
N PRO A 37 -13.93 3.80 -2.16
CA PRO A 37 -14.20 5.15 -2.65
C PRO A 37 -13.49 5.37 -3.98
N GLU A 38 -14.09 6.21 -4.84
CA GLU A 38 -13.48 6.59 -6.10
C GLU A 38 -12.10 7.21 -5.85
N LEU A 39 -11.13 6.81 -6.66
CA LEU A 39 -9.77 7.32 -6.59
C LEU A 39 -9.69 8.55 -7.50
N SER A 40 -9.57 9.74 -6.92
CA SER A 40 -9.55 10.98 -7.71
C SER A 40 -8.37 11.01 -8.68
N GLU A 41 -8.58 11.59 -9.86
CA GLU A 41 -7.50 11.75 -10.85
C GLU A 41 -6.29 12.46 -10.25
N GLY A 42 -5.09 11.99 -10.60
CA GLY A 42 -3.83 12.52 -10.07
C GLY A 42 -3.47 12.02 -8.66
N THR A 43 -4.29 11.18 -8.02
CA THR A 43 -3.91 10.55 -6.75
C THR A 43 -2.65 9.72 -6.93
N LEU A 44 -1.63 10.02 -6.12
CA LEU A 44 -0.35 9.32 -6.17
C LEU A 44 -0.28 8.21 -5.12
N CYS A 45 0.46 7.17 -5.45
CA CYS A 45 0.80 6.08 -4.56
C CYS A 45 1.59 6.63 -3.37
N PHE A 46 1.15 6.30 -2.16
CA PHE A 46 1.75 6.79 -0.92
C PHE A 46 3.24 6.43 -0.78
N ALA A 47 3.69 5.36 -1.44
CA ALA A 47 5.04 4.82 -1.28
C ALA A 47 6.01 5.16 -2.41
N SER A 48 5.52 5.32 -3.65
CA SER A 48 6.35 5.49 -4.85
C SER A 48 6.13 6.80 -5.60
N GLY A 49 5.06 7.54 -5.32
CA GLY A 49 4.70 8.75 -6.07
C GLY A 49 4.17 8.48 -7.49
N LYS A 50 4.08 7.22 -7.94
CA LYS A 50 3.44 6.84 -9.21
C LYS A 50 1.91 7.02 -9.12
N PRO A 51 1.17 7.10 -10.24
CA PRO A 51 -0.30 7.11 -10.19
C PRO A 51 -0.84 5.90 -9.41
N ALA A 52 -1.71 6.16 -8.44
CA ALA A 52 -2.39 5.11 -7.70
C ALA A 52 -3.48 4.47 -8.57
N LYS A 53 -3.71 3.17 -8.35
CA LYS A 53 -4.69 2.37 -9.11
C LYS A 53 -5.87 1.92 -8.24
N LYS A 54 -5.63 1.76 -6.94
CA LYS A 54 -6.62 1.24 -6.00
C LYS A 54 -6.30 1.62 -4.56
N TRP A 55 -7.29 1.53 -3.69
CA TRP A 55 -7.11 1.63 -2.25
C TRP A 55 -6.75 0.27 -1.68
N THR A 56 -5.67 0.20 -0.90
CA THR A 56 -5.22 -1.07 -0.30
C THR A 56 -4.98 -0.88 1.19
N TYR A 57 -5.41 -1.85 1.99
CA TYR A 57 -5.06 -1.92 3.40
C TYR A 57 -3.62 -2.41 3.57
N TRP A 58 -2.86 -1.67 4.36
CA TRP A 58 -1.48 -1.96 4.73
C TRP A 58 -1.38 -2.22 6.24
N GLY A 59 -0.55 -3.18 6.61
CA GLY A 59 -0.24 -3.40 8.01
C GLY A 59 0.88 -4.40 8.23
N ARG A 60 1.27 -4.53 9.50
CA ARG A 60 2.17 -5.58 9.96
C ARG A 60 1.34 -6.81 10.26
N SER A 61 1.75 -7.96 9.76
CA SER A 61 1.25 -9.25 10.25
C SER A 61 2.26 -9.79 11.26
N TYR A 62 1.76 -10.32 12.38
CA TYR A 62 2.53 -11.12 13.32
C TYR A 62 3.21 -12.31 12.64
#